data_AF-A0A1V9YVQ5-F1
#
_entry.id   AF-A0A1V9YVQ5-F1
#
_cell.length_a   1.000
_cell.length_b   1.000
_cell.length_c   1.000
_cell.angle_alpha   90.00
_cell.angle_beta   90.00
_cell.angle_gamma   90.00
#
_symmetry.space_group_name_H-M   'P 1'
#
loop_
_entity.id
_entity.type
_entity.pdbx_description
1 polymer ?
#
loop_
_entity_poly.entity_id
_entity_poly.type
_entity_poly.pdbx_seq_one_letter_code
_entity_poly.pdbx_strand_id
1 'polypeptide(L)'
;MFVVKDLRKIPVIMLDEADSREELRLGRRSAEFQGSLKVLCSLDNLPAFGNLRRLSLYDNQLQSVDRIGILANSPLQVLDIGYNLLTSLPTEIGTLKNLEELWVTNNALESIPESILELPKLRMLQLSNNKLKILPSNLGNASSLEVLSLDNNQLSVVPHSIGQLSNLKELNLRGNKLTELPLSLSQLAQLEILSVNSNQLITLPECLGALQQLKELYANGNPITNWPGNAFITTHKQSNLRINLACTKITQIPAEVSSEWKILTHLNWTENDTKSEGNLLILSGTPCANTLKK
;
A
#
# COMPACT_ATOMS: atom_id res chain seq x y z
N MET A 1 -5.60 -28.74 23.06
CA MET A 1 -5.01 -28.49 24.38
C MET A 1 -3.53 -28.87 24.30
N PHE A 2 -2.66 -27.85 24.39
CA PHE A 2 -1.21 -27.87 24.54
C PHE A 2 -0.32 -28.81 23.69
N VAL A 3 0.45 -28.18 22.79
CA VAL A 3 1.86 -28.42 22.41
C VAL A 3 2.37 -29.87 22.51
N VAL A 4 2.69 -30.45 21.35
CA VAL A 4 3.80 -31.40 21.23
C VAL A 4 4.83 -30.81 20.27
N LYS A 5 5.91 -30.31 20.87
CA LYS A 5 7.21 -30.09 20.25
C LYS A 5 7.60 -31.34 19.44
N ASP A 6 7.81 -31.22 18.15
CA ASP A 6 8.76 -32.12 17.48
C ASP A 6 10.11 -31.41 17.33
N LEU A 7 10.92 -31.56 18.38
CA LEU A 7 12.33 -31.21 18.44
C LEU A 7 13.16 -32.32 17.78
N ARG A 8 13.09 -32.49 16.45
CA ARG A 8 14.00 -33.41 15.76
C ARG A 8 14.51 -32.84 14.43
N LYS A 9 15.70 -32.25 14.54
CA LYS A 9 16.81 -32.17 13.57
C LYS A 9 16.50 -31.58 12.18
N ILE A 10 16.89 -30.32 11.95
CA ILE A 10 17.70 -30.00 10.77
C ILE A 10 18.91 -29.17 11.24
N PRO A 11 20.14 -29.69 11.08
CA PRO A 11 21.35 -28.98 11.44
C PRO A 11 21.66 -28.03 10.28
N VAL A 12 21.72 -26.73 10.56
CA VAL A 12 22.43 -25.76 9.72
C VAL A 12 21.78 -25.52 8.34
N ILE A 13 21.35 -24.30 8.06
CA ILE A 13 21.22 -23.88 6.66
C ILE A 13 22.64 -23.95 6.11
N MET A 14 22.95 -24.98 5.32
CA MET A 14 24.26 -25.31 4.73
C MET A 14 25.34 -24.25 5.04
N LEU A 15 26.28 -24.60 5.93
CA LEU A 15 27.54 -23.88 6.20
C LEU A 15 28.46 -23.96 4.97
N ASP A 16 27.92 -23.77 3.78
CA ASP A 16 28.69 -23.73 2.56
C ASP A 16 28.95 -22.26 2.26
N GLU A 17 30.20 -21.82 2.45
CA GLU A 17 30.65 -20.49 2.01
C GLU A 17 30.47 -20.30 0.49
N ALA A 18 30.16 -21.38 -0.24
CA ALA A 18 29.80 -21.37 -1.66
C ALA A 18 28.29 -21.15 -1.94
N ASP A 19 27.44 -20.87 -0.94
CA ASP A 19 26.03 -20.59 -1.18
C ASP A 19 25.83 -19.27 -1.95
N SER A 20 25.62 -19.42 -3.25
CA SER A 20 25.48 -18.33 -4.21
C SER A 20 24.03 -17.94 -4.46
N ARG A 21 23.07 -18.45 -3.66
CA ARG A 21 21.66 -18.14 -3.88
C ARG A 21 21.38 -16.67 -3.63
N GLU A 22 20.73 -16.03 -4.59
CA GLU A 22 20.23 -14.67 -4.44
C GLU A 22 18.82 -14.63 -3.87
N GLU A 23 18.09 -15.75 -3.90
CA GLU A 23 16.72 -15.83 -3.41
C GLU A 23 16.54 -17.02 -2.45
N LEU A 24 15.87 -16.76 -1.33
CA LEU A 24 15.52 -17.76 -0.35
C LEU A 24 14.06 -17.59 0.06
N ARG A 25 13.26 -18.64 -0.14
CA ARG A 25 11.87 -18.69 0.31
C ARG A 25 11.68 -19.82 1.31
N LEU A 26 11.24 -19.48 2.50
CA LEU A 26 10.98 -20.39 3.61
C LEU A 26 9.54 -20.21 4.07
N GLY A 27 8.64 -21.11 3.69
CA GLY A 27 7.24 -21.13 4.16
C GLY A 27 6.96 -22.35 5.05
N ARG A 28 5.73 -22.51 5.58
CA ARG A 28 5.33 -23.66 6.43
C ARG A 28 5.63 -25.04 5.82
N ARG A 29 5.77 -25.12 4.50
CA ARG A 29 6.07 -26.38 3.78
C ARG A 29 7.56 -26.67 3.66
N SER A 30 8.42 -25.72 4.03
CA SER A 30 9.87 -25.95 4.04
C SER A 30 10.24 -26.80 5.25
N ALA A 31 10.91 -27.93 5.02
CA ALA A 31 11.48 -28.73 6.10
C ALA A 31 12.47 -27.91 6.94
N GLU A 32 13.11 -26.91 6.34
CA GLU A 32 14.15 -26.06 6.91
C GLU A 32 13.61 -24.99 7.87
N PHE A 33 12.29 -24.75 7.89
CA PHE A 33 11.71 -23.64 8.65
C PHE A 33 10.74 -24.08 9.74
N GLN A 34 11.19 -23.98 11.00
CA GLN A 34 10.39 -24.33 12.18
C GLN A 34 9.62 -23.14 12.79
N GLY A 35 9.44 -22.03 12.05
CA GLY A 35 8.67 -20.89 12.54
C GLY A 35 9.45 -19.93 13.45
N SER A 36 10.78 -20.02 13.52
CA SER A 36 11.61 -19.12 14.35
C SER A 36 12.74 -18.49 13.55
N LEU A 37 12.67 -17.17 13.34
CA LEU A 37 13.73 -16.40 12.69
C LEU A 37 15.05 -16.49 13.47
N LYS A 38 15.01 -16.64 14.80
CA LYS A 38 16.19 -16.79 15.66
C LYS A 38 17.08 -17.97 15.24
N VAL A 39 16.49 -19.01 14.68
CA VAL A 39 17.21 -20.20 14.20
C VAL A 39 17.83 -19.95 12.82
N LEU A 40 17.16 -19.18 11.96
CA LEU A 40 17.67 -18.85 10.62
C LEU A 40 18.81 -17.83 10.68
N CYS A 41 18.66 -16.80 11.51
CA CYS A 41 19.52 -15.63 11.58
C CYS A 41 20.52 -15.74 12.75
N SER A 42 21.17 -16.89 12.90
CA SER A 42 22.34 -17.04 13.78
C SER A 42 23.61 -16.53 13.09
N LEU A 43 24.64 -16.17 13.87
CA LEU A 43 25.94 -15.76 13.31
C LEU A 43 26.54 -16.84 12.40
N ASP A 44 26.29 -18.11 12.73
CA ASP A 44 26.80 -19.26 11.98
C ASP A 44 26.21 -19.37 10.56
N ASN A 45 24.99 -18.87 10.34
CA ASN A 45 24.33 -18.93 9.03
C ASN A 45 24.58 -17.69 8.16
N LEU A 46 25.29 -16.67 8.69
CA LEU A 46 25.52 -15.42 7.95
C LEU A 46 26.24 -15.59 6.60
N PRO A 47 27.26 -16.47 6.46
CA PRO A 47 27.92 -16.68 5.17
C PRO A 47 26.94 -17.08 4.06
N ALA A 48 25.92 -17.88 4.39
CA ALA A 48 24.89 -18.30 3.43
C ALA A 48 23.98 -17.16 2.94
N PHE A 49 24.01 -16.00 3.61
CA PHE A 49 23.25 -14.81 3.22
C PHE A 49 24.10 -13.75 2.51
N GLY A 50 25.37 -14.03 2.25
CA GLY A 50 26.31 -13.08 1.64
C GLY A 50 25.88 -12.59 0.25
N ASN A 51 25.16 -13.42 -0.51
CA ASN A 51 24.62 -13.10 -1.84
C ASN A 51 23.11 -12.86 -1.86
N LEU A 52 22.43 -12.97 -0.71
CA LEU A 52 20.97 -13.00 -0.65
C LEU A 52 20.37 -11.63 -0.94
N ARG A 53 19.64 -11.52 -2.06
CA ARG A 53 18.90 -10.33 -2.50
C ARG A 53 17.43 -10.37 -2.11
N ARG A 54 16.81 -11.56 -2.05
CA ARG A 54 15.40 -11.74 -1.69
C ARG A 54 15.24 -12.80 -0.62
N LEU A 55 14.65 -12.41 0.51
CA LEU A 55 14.25 -13.31 1.58
C LEU A 55 12.73 -13.27 1.72
N SER A 56 12.07 -14.40 1.46
CA SER A 56 10.64 -14.56 1.71
C SER A 56 10.40 -15.56 2.83
N LEU A 57 9.82 -15.08 3.91
CA LEU A 57 9.26 -15.81 5.04
C LEU A 57 7.72 -15.75 5.01
N TYR A 58 7.16 -15.66 3.81
CA TYR A 58 5.73 -15.61 3.56
C TYR A 58 5.00 -16.86 4.03
N ASP A 59 3.77 -16.68 4.53
CA ASP A 59 2.86 -17.76 4.96
C ASP A 59 3.50 -18.69 5.99
N ASN A 60 3.65 -18.12 7.18
CA ASN A 60 4.32 -18.74 8.30
C ASN A 60 3.54 -18.51 9.61
N GLN A 61 4.21 -18.67 10.75
CA GLN A 61 3.66 -18.45 12.09
C GLN A 61 4.55 -17.51 12.90
N LEU A 62 5.34 -16.67 12.23
CA LEU A 62 6.26 -15.75 12.92
C LEU A 62 5.45 -14.78 13.77
N GLN A 63 5.75 -14.77 15.07
CA GLN A 63 5.23 -13.78 16.00
C GLN A 63 6.17 -12.57 16.14
N SER A 64 7.44 -12.76 15.77
CA SER A 64 8.46 -11.73 15.76
C SER A 64 9.53 -12.03 14.71
N VAL A 65 10.18 -10.97 14.23
CA VAL A 65 11.39 -10.98 13.41
C VAL A 65 12.60 -10.35 14.12
N ASP A 66 12.68 -10.49 15.45
CA ASP A 66 13.82 -10.02 16.24
C ASP A 66 15.15 -10.51 15.64
N ARG A 67 16.18 -9.67 15.74
CA ARG A 67 17.53 -9.91 15.18
C ARG A 67 17.61 -9.91 13.65
N ILE A 68 16.56 -9.51 12.93
CA ILE A 68 16.65 -9.31 11.47
C ILE A 68 17.80 -8.37 11.06
N GLY A 69 18.21 -7.45 11.95
CA GLY A 69 19.38 -6.59 11.74
C GLY A 69 20.71 -7.31 11.57
N ILE A 70 20.78 -8.63 11.83
CA ILE A 70 21.96 -9.43 11.45
C ILE A 70 22.23 -9.37 9.94
N LEU A 71 21.18 -9.13 9.13
CA LEU A 71 21.25 -9.00 7.69
C LEU A 71 21.65 -7.57 7.24
N ALA A 72 22.02 -6.67 8.14
CA ALA A 72 22.36 -5.28 7.81
C ALA A 72 23.45 -5.14 6.74
N ASN A 73 24.41 -6.07 6.73
CA ASN A 73 25.54 -6.08 5.78
C ASN A 73 25.28 -6.96 4.54
N SER A 74 24.08 -7.51 4.38
CA SER A 74 23.72 -8.31 3.21
C SER A 74 23.31 -7.43 2.01
N PRO A 75 23.35 -7.96 0.78
CA PRO A 75 22.80 -7.29 -0.40
C PRO A 75 21.27 -7.40 -0.46
N LEU A 76 20.58 -7.67 0.66
CA LEU A 76 19.14 -7.91 0.69
C LEU A 76 18.37 -6.66 0.20
N GLN A 77 17.64 -6.86 -0.89
CA GLN A 77 16.80 -5.87 -1.56
C GLN A 77 15.31 -6.11 -1.28
N VAL A 78 14.89 -7.36 -1.10
CA VAL A 78 13.48 -7.68 -0.85
C VAL A 78 13.33 -8.55 0.39
N LEU A 79 12.52 -8.08 1.33
CA LEU A 79 12.11 -8.82 2.50
C LEU A 79 10.60 -8.99 2.49
N ASP A 80 10.15 -10.24 2.39
CA ASP A 80 8.75 -10.60 2.45
C ASP A 80 8.46 -11.41 3.72
N ILE A 81 7.74 -10.80 4.64
CA ILE A 81 7.32 -11.34 5.92
C ILE A 81 5.79 -11.33 6.03
N GLY A 82 5.10 -11.33 4.88
CA GLY A 82 3.64 -11.37 4.83
C GLY A 82 3.04 -12.68 5.32
N TYR A 83 1.74 -12.66 5.65
CA TYR A 83 0.97 -13.82 6.12
C TYR A 83 1.64 -14.50 7.33
N ASN A 84 1.85 -13.72 8.38
CA ASN A 84 2.43 -14.16 9.64
C ASN A 84 1.54 -13.73 10.81
N LEU A 85 2.06 -13.80 12.04
CA LEU A 85 1.37 -13.42 13.27
C LEU A 85 2.07 -12.24 13.95
N LEU A 86 2.74 -11.37 13.18
CA LEU A 86 3.51 -10.25 13.71
C LEU A 86 2.58 -9.20 14.30
N THR A 87 2.84 -8.80 15.54
CA THR A 87 2.13 -7.69 16.22
C THR A 87 2.92 -6.39 16.20
N SER A 88 4.22 -6.47 15.97
CA SER A 88 5.14 -5.33 15.83
C SER A 88 6.30 -5.69 14.91
N LEU A 89 7.02 -4.66 14.45
CA LEU A 89 8.30 -4.82 13.76
C LEU A 89 9.43 -4.25 14.63
N PRO A 90 10.59 -4.93 14.70
CA PRO A 90 11.77 -4.44 15.40
C PRO A 90 12.38 -3.23 14.69
N THR A 91 13.00 -2.31 15.44
CA THR A 91 13.64 -1.11 14.87
C THR A 91 14.84 -1.47 14.00
N GLU A 92 15.42 -2.65 14.21
CA GLU A 92 16.53 -3.23 13.46
C GLU A 92 16.24 -3.38 11.96
N ILE A 93 14.98 -3.39 11.50
CA ILE A 93 14.67 -3.36 10.06
C ILE A 93 15.29 -2.13 9.39
N GLY A 94 15.37 -0.99 10.09
CA GLY A 94 16.00 0.23 9.58
C GLY A 94 17.51 0.13 9.34
N THR A 95 18.15 -0.98 9.74
CA THR A 95 19.56 -1.26 9.46
C THR A 95 19.79 -1.89 8.08
N LEU A 96 18.74 -2.39 7.42
CA LEU A 96 18.82 -3.06 6.12
C LEU A 96 18.93 -2.03 4.98
N LYS A 97 20.07 -1.34 4.88
CA LYS A 97 20.24 -0.16 3.99
C LYS A 97 20.09 -0.45 2.50
N ASN A 98 20.16 -1.72 2.08
CA ASN A 98 19.94 -2.14 0.70
C ASN A 98 18.49 -2.48 0.38
N LEU A 99 17.58 -2.46 1.36
CA LEU A 99 16.20 -2.87 1.18
C LEU A 99 15.45 -1.91 0.26
N GLU A 100 14.89 -2.47 -0.80
CA GLU A 100 14.10 -1.79 -1.84
C GLU A 100 12.61 -2.09 -1.68
N GLU A 101 12.26 -3.30 -1.25
CA GLU A 101 10.86 -3.72 -1.03
C GLU A 101 10.68 -4.40 0.33
N LEU A 102 9.67 -3.97 1.07
CA LEU A 102 9.27 -4.57 2.33
C LEU A 102 7.80 -4.98 2.29
N TRP A 103 7.56 -6.30 2.38
CA TRP A 103 6.24 -6.88 2.32
C TRP A 103 5.84 -7.43 3.68
N VAL A 104 4.79 -6.87 4.29
CA VAL A 104 4.33 -7.20 5.64
C VAL A 104 2.81 -7.41 5.69
N THR A 105 2.23 -7.68 4.53
CA THR A 105 0.79 -7.89 4.32
C THR A 105 0.24 -9.02 5.18
N ASN A 106 -1.01 -8.93 5.66
CA ASN A 106 -1.66 -9.98 6.46
C ASN A 106 -0.89 -10.34 7.73
N ASN A 107 -0.76 -9.36 8.61
CA ASN A 107 -0.23 -9.51 9.96
C ASN A 107 -1.19 -8.82 10.96
N ALA A 108 -0.74 -8.56 12.18
CA ALA A 108 -1.51 -7.88 13.22
C ALA A 108 -0.82 -6.61 13.73
N LEU A 109 -0.05 -5.93 12.88
CA LEU A 109 0.69 -4.72 13.26
C LEU A 109 -0.24 -3.59 13.68
N GLU A 110 0.01 -2.96 14.82
CA GLU A 110 -0.72 -1.75 15.25
C GLU A 110 0.02 -0.44 14.91
N SER A 111 1.34 -0.52 14.68
CA SER A 111 2.21 0.56 14.25
C SER A 111 3.40 0.03 13.43
N ILE A 112 4.15 0.95 12.81
CA ILE A 112 5.45 0.66 12.18
C ILE A 112 6.56 1.45 12.90
N PRO A 113 7.78 0.91 13.05
CA PRO A 113 8.90 1.64 13.60
C PRO A 113 9.36 2.74 12.64
N GLU A 114 9.68 3.92 13.17
CA GLU A 114 10.15 5.07 12.39
C GLU A 114 11.42 4.76 11.58
N SER A 115 12.24 3.82 12.04
CA SER A 115 13.49 3.44 11.37
C SER A 115 13.29 2.87 9.96
N ILE A 116 12.10 2.36 9.61
CA ILE A 116 11.76 1.95 8.23
C ILE A 116 11.71 3.15 7.30
N LEU A 117 11.33 4.32 7.81
CA LEU A 117 11.19 5.56 7.03
C LEU A 117 12.54 6.16 6.65
N GLU A 118 13.62 5.72 7.31
CA GLU A 118 15.00 6.15 7.06
C GLU A 118 15.76 5.19 6.13
N LEU A 119 15.07 4.25 5.48
CA LEU A 119 15.67 3.32 4.52
C LEU A 119 15.90 4.04 3.18
N PRO A 120 17.17 4.20 2.75
CA PRO A 120 17.50 5.10 1.65
C PRO A 120 17.04 4.59 0.28
N LYS A 121 16.78 3.29 0.15
CA LYS A 121 16.40 2.64 -1.11
C LYS A 121 14.99 2.08 -1.12
N LEU A 122 14.20 2.25 -0.05
CA LEU A 122 12.89 1.61 0.08
C LEU A 122 11.87 2.25 -0.88
N ARG A 123 11.58 1.57 -1.98
CA ARG A 123 10.66 2.02 -3.03
C ARG A 123 9.26 1.46 -2.84
N MET A 124 9.12 0.31 -2.19
CA MET A 124 7.82 -0.33 -1.97
C MET A 124 7.63 -0.75 -0.50
N LEU A 125 6.52 -0.31 0.09
CA LEU A 125 6.10 -0.68 1.43
C LEU A 125 4.66 -1.22 1.41
N GLN A 126 4.52 -2.54 1.58
CA GLN A 126 3.25 -3.25 1.58
C GLN A 126 2.83 -3.58 3.03
N LEU A 127 1.83 -2.86 3.54
CA LEU A 127 1.33 -2.97 4.92
C LEU A 127 -0.15 -3.37 4.98
N SER A 128 -0.71 -3.85 3.87
CA SER A 128 -2.14 -4.13 3.78
C SER A 128 -2.59 -5.25 4.72
N ASN A 129 -3.86 -5.23 5.12
CA ASN A 129 -4.45 -6.23 6.03
C ASN A 129 -3.68 -6.34 7.36
N ASN A 130 -3.55 -5.21 8.05
CA ASN A 130 -2.97 -5.11 9.39
C ASN A 130 -3.98 -4.41 10.33
N LYS A 131 -3.52 -3.94 11.49
CA LYS A 131 -4.33 -3.22 12.48
C LYS A 131 -3.81 -1.80 12.72
N LEU A 132 -3.14 -1.20 11.73
CA LEU A 132 -2.52 0.11 11.87
C LEU A 132 -3.60 1.15 12.18
N LYS A 133 -3.46 1.84 13.31
CA LYS A 133 -4.38 2.92 13.73
C LYS A 133 -3.84 4.30 13.36
N ILE A 134 -2.53 4.44 13.37
CA ILE A 134 -1.80 5.67 13.06
C ILE A 134 -0.56 5.35 12.22
N LEU A 135 -0.12 6.34 11.44
CA LEU A 135 1.18 6.35 10.79
C LEU A 135 2.10 7.32 11.55
N PRO A 136 3.43 7.10 11.54
CA PRO A 136 4.37 8.03 12.13
C PRO A 136 4.24 9.44 11.54
N SER A 137 4.40 10.47 12.38
CA SER A 137 4.27 11.88 11.93
C SER A 137 5.37 12.29 10.94
N ASN A 138 6.51 11.58 10.95
CA ASN A 138 7.64 11.73 10.03
C ASN A 138 7.57 10.79 8.81
N LEU A 139 6.38 10.30 8.42
CA LEU A 139 6.19 9.47 7.22
C LEU A 139 6.93 10.02 5.98
N GLY A 140 6.96 11.35 5.84
CA GLY A 140 7.65 12.08 4.78
C GLY A 140 9.15 11.84 4.65
N ASN A 141 9.81 11.26 5.66
CA ASN A 141 11.24 10.92 5.60
C ASN A 141 11.53 9.79 4.62
N ALA A 142 10.53 8.96 4.27
CA ALA A 142 10.64 7.86 3.30
C ALA A 142 10.71 8.38 1.85
N SER A 143 11.69 9.24 1.56
CA SER A 143 11.81 10.00 0.32
C SER A 143 12.01 9.15 -0.94
N SER A 144 12.45 7.89 -0.81
CA SER A 144 12.61 6.94 -1.91
C SER A 144 11.34 6.17 -2.26
N LEU A 145 10.27 6.32 -1.48
CA LEU A 145 9.07 5.51 -1.61
C LEU A 145 8.27 5.87 -2.86
N GLU A 146 7.96 4.86 -3.67
CA GLU A 146 7.15 4.95 -4.89
C GLU A 146 5.77 4.31 -4.71
N VAL A 147 5.68 3.26 -3.89
CA VAL A 147 4.43 2.52 -3.63
C VAL A 147 4.22 2.36 -2.14
N LEU A 148 3.09 2.86 -1.65
CA LEU A 148 2.63 2.70 -0.27
C LEU A 148 1.24 2.07 -0.24
N SER A 149 1.18 0.81 0.21
CA SER A 149 -0.08 0.08 0.35
C SER A 149 -0.45 -0.09 1.82
N LEU A 150 -1.57 0.49 2.20
CA LEU A 150 -2.11 0.56 3.56
C LEU A 150 -3.56 0.07 3.62
N ASP A 151 -4.02 -0.66 2.61
CA ASP A 151 -5.42 -1.07 2.53
C ASP A 151 -5.81 -2.04 3.65
N ASN A 152 -7.08 -2.00 4.04
CA ASN A 152 -7.65 -2.86 5.08
C ASN A 152 -6.90 -2.74 6.42
N ASN A 153 -6.73 -1.51 6.88
CA ASN A 153 -6.20 -1.16 8.20
C ASN A 153 -7.27 -0.43 9.03
N GLN A 154 -6.87 0.28 10.08
CA GLN A 154 -7.78 1.00 10.98
C GLN A 154 -7.44 2.50 11.07
N LEU A 155 -6.79 3.04 10.03
CA LEU A 155 -6.33 4.43 10.01
C LEU A 155 -7.53 5.37 10.05
N SER A 156 -7.52 6.32 11.00
CA SER A 156 -8.49 7.41 11.05
C SER A 156 -7.96 8.71 10.43
N VAL A 157 -6.63 8.87 10.37
CA VAL A 157 -5.94 10.06 9.86
C VAL A 157 -4.71 9.64 9.06
N VAL A 158 -4.42 10.39 7.99
CA VAL A 158 -3.14 10.35 7.27
C VAL A 158 -2.32 11.58 7.70
N PRO A 159 -1.05 11.43 8.11
CA PRO A 159 -0.25 12.55 8.59
C PRO A 159 0.05 13.54 7.46
N HIS A 160 0.16 14.83 7.81
CA HIS A 160 0.47 15.89 6.84
C HIS A 160 1.79 15.67 6.09
N SER A 161 2.75 14.97 6.70
CA SER A 161 4.03 14.63 6.06
C SER A 161 3.90 13.69 4.85
N ILE A 162 2.72 13.09 4.59
CA ILE A 162 2.49 12.31 3.37
C ILE A 162 2.85 13.12 2.11
N GLY A 163 2.60 14.43 2.10
CA GLY A 163 2.90 15.31 0.97
C GLY A 163 4.39 15.46 0.65
N GLN A 164 5.27 15.03 1.55
CA GLN A 164 6.73 15.07 1.36
C GLN A 164 7.26 13.86 0.59
N LEU A 165 6.44 12.84 0.33
CA LEU A 165 6.81 11.66 -0.46
C LEU A 165 6.85 11.98 -1.96
N SER A 166 7.85 12.76 -2.37
CA SER A 166 7.93 13.35 -3.71
C SER A 166 8.04 12.35 -4.86
N ASN A 167 8.45 11.11 -4.58
CA ASN A 167 8.54 10.02 -5.55
C ASN A 167 7.32 9.08 -5.54
N LEU A 168 6.32 9.33 -4.70
CA LEU A 168 5.17 8.44 -4.55
C LEU A 168 4.30 8.44 -5.81
N LYS A 169 4.11 7.26 -6.38
CA LYS A 169 3.30 7.00 -7.58
C LYS A 169 1.99 6.30 -7.25
N GLU A 170 2.01 5.43 -6.24
CA GLU A 170 0.82 4.70 -5.80
C GLU A 170 0.60 4.84 -4.30
N LEU A 171 -0.59 5.30 -3.94
CA LEU A 171 -1.06 5.37 -2.57
C LEU A 171 -2.39 4.62 -2.44
N ASN A 172 -2.37 3.52 -1.68
CA ASN A 172 -3.57 2.73 -1.41
C ASN A 172 -3.97 2.80 0.06
N LEU A 173 -5.06 3.50 0.34
CA LEU A 173 -5.69 3.71 1.66
C LEU A 173 -7.06 3.04 1.74
N ARG A 174 -7.40 2.14 0.82
CA ARG A 174 -8.70 1.47 0.76
C ARG A 174 -9.07 0.81 2.09
N GLY A 175 -10.35 0.81 2.47
CA GLY A 175 -10.81 -0.02 3.59
C GLY A 175 -10.23 0.42 4.94
N ASN A 176 -10.15 1.73 5.18
CA ASN A 176 -9.73 2.32 6.45
C ASN A 176 -10.92 3.04 7.11
N LYS A 177 -10.65 3.88 8.11
CA LYS A 177 -11.65 4.68 8.84
C LYS A 177 -11.46 6.18 8.61
N LEU A 178 -10.93 6.56 7.45
CA LEU A 178 -10.61 7.95 7.13
C LEU A 178 -11.90 8.77 6.97
N THR A 179 -11.98 9.90 7.66
CA THR A 179 -13.08 10.89 7.50
C THR A 179 -12.69 12.06 6.62
N GLU A 180 -11.38 12.31 6.49
CA GLU A 180 -10.80 13.36 5.65
C GLU A 180 -9.46 12.91 5.05
N LEU A 181 -9.01 13.64 4.04
CA LEU A 181 -7.69 13.51 3.46
C LEU A 181 -6.90 14.80 3.72
N PRO A 182 -5.60 14.72 4.08
CA PRO A 182 -4.81 15.90 4.37
C PRO A 182 -4.58 16.73 3.10
N LEU A 183 -4.61 18.05 3.23
CA LEU A 183 -4.42 18.97 2.10
C LEU A 183 -3.04 18.80 1.43
N SER A 184 -2.05 18.33 2.20
CA SER A 184 -0.70 18.04 1.70
C SER A 184 -0.64 16.94 0.65
N LEU A 185 -1.69 16.14 0.44
CA LEU A 185 -1.75 15.21 -0.70
C LEU A 185 -1.52 15.92 -2.04
N SER A 186 -1.88 17.21 -2.16
CA SER A 186 -1.65 17.99 -3.38
C SER A 186 -0.17 18.18 -3.73
N GLN A 187 0.74 17.87 -2.81
CA GLN A 187 2.19 17.96 -3.01
C GLN A 187 2.78 16.71 -3.68
N LEU A 188 2.02 15.62 -3.80
CA LEU A 188 2.43 14.37 -4.42
C LEU A 188 2.45 14.48 -5.95
N ALA A 189 3.40 15.25 -6.49
CA ALA A 189 3.45 15.60 -7.91
C ALA A 189 3.59 14.40 -8.88
N GLN A 190 4.09 13.26 -8.38
CA GLN A 190 4.25 12.03 -9.17
C GLN A 190 3.10 11.02 -8.98
N LEU A 191 2.07 11.34 -8.19
CA LEU A 191 1.03 10.37 -7.86
C LEU A 191 0.20 10.03 -9.09
N GLU A 192 0.17 8.75 -9.43
CA GLU A 192 -0.56 8.20 -10.57
C GLU A 192 -1.83 7.47 -10.13
N ILE A 193 -1.78 6.79 -8.99
CA ILE A 193 -2.89 5.97 -8.48
C ILE A 193 -3.20 6.36 -7.04
N LEU A 194 -4.43 6.78 -6.80
CA LEU A 194 -4.97 7.06 -5.47
C LEU A 194 -6.19 6.19 -5.19
N SER A 195 -6.06 5.28 -4.23
CA SER A 195 -7.19 4.48 -3.74
C SER A 195 -7.58 4.89 -2.33
N VAL A 196 -8.76 5.48 -2.19
CA VAL A 196 -9.37 5.88 -0.91
C VAL A 196 -10.77 5.27 -0.73
N ASN A 197 -11.12 4.30 -1.57
CA ASN A 197 -12.42 3.66 -1.56
C ASN A 197 -12.68 2.88 -0.24
N SER A 198 -13.95 2.70 0.11
CA SER A 198 -14.36 2.02 1.34
C SER A 198 -13.80 2.70 2.61
N ASN A 199 -13.96 4.02 2.71
CA ASN A 199 -13.65 4.82 3.90
C ASN A 199 -14.93 5.56 4.37
N GLN A 200 -14.78 6.60 5.19
CA GLN A 200 -15.86 7.43 5.71
C GLN A 200 -15.76 8.89 5.21
N LEU A 201 -15.16 9.09 4.04
CA LEU A 201 -14.96 10.42 3.46
C LEU A 201 -16.29 11.07 3.08
N ILE A 202 -16.54 12.28 3.56
CA ILE A 202 -17.73 13.08 3.21
C ILE A 202 -17.43 13.98 2.00
N THR A 203 -16.17 14.35 1.80
CA THR A 203 -15.71 15.16 0.68
C THR A 203 -14.36 14.64 0.17
N LEU A 204 -14.04 14.99 -1.06
CA LEU A 204 -12.67 14.96 -1.58
C LEU A 204 -12.15 16.40 -1.58
N PRO A 205 -10.94 16.68 -1.08
CA PRO A 205 -10.45 18.05 -1.00
C PRO A 205 -10.16 18.61 -2.39
N GLU A 206 -10.46 19.89 -2.61
CA GLU A 206 -10.22 20.56 -3.91
C GLU A 206 -8.76 20.51 -4.35
N CYS A 207 -7.84 20.41 -3.39
CA CYS A 207 -6.41 20.32 -3.62
C CYS A 207 -5.99 19.06 -4.41
N LEU A 208 -6.84 18.03 -4.53
CA LEU A 208 -6.60 16.91 -5.44
C LEU A 208 -6.51 17.37 -6.91
N GLY A 209 -7.06 18.54 -7.24
CA GLY A 209 -6.87 19.17 -8.55
C GLY A 209 -5.42 19.52 -8.86
N ALA A 210 -4.50 19.52 -7.89
CA ALA A 210 -3.07 19.74 -8.16
C ALA A 210 -2.35 18.50 -8.73
N LEU A 211 -2.96 17.30 -8.65
CA LEU A 211 -2.33 16.03 -9.00
C LEU A 211 -2.28 15.80 -10.53
N GLN A 212 -1.38 16.50 -11.22
CA GLN A 212 -1.31 16.49 -12.69
C GLN A 212 -1.05 15.10 -13.31
N GLN A 213 -0.40 14.18 -12.57
CA GLN A 213 -0.03 12.84 -13.05
C GLN A 213 -1.08 11.77 -12.73
N LEU A 214 -2.20 12.13 -12.09
CA LEU A 214 -3.20 11.16 -11.64
C LEU A 214 -3.86 10.48 -12.84
N LYS A 215 -3.77 9.14 -12.85
CA LYS A 215 -4.34 8.25 -13.88
C LYS A 215 -5.56 7.51 -13.34
N GLU A 216 -5.57 7.17 -12.05
CA GLU A 216 -6.66 6.41 -11.44
C GLU A 216 -7.02 6.95 -10.05
N LEU A 217 -8.31 7.22 -9.85
CA LEU A 217 -8.90 7.62 -8.56
C LEU A 217 -10.03 6.65 -8.19
N TYR A 218 -9.81 5.88 -7.13
CA TYR A 218 -10.83 5.01 -6.54
C TYR A 218 -11.33 5.62 -5.23
N ALA A 219 -12.54 6.17 -5.24
CA ALA A 219 -13.17 6.79 -4.08
C ALA A 219 -14.56 6.21 -3.76
N ASN A 220 -14.93 5.12 -4.42
CA ASN A 220 -16.20 4.42 -4.24
C ASN A 220 -16.43 3.90 -2.82
N GLY A 221 -17.69 3.71 -2.44
CA GLY A 221 -18.04 3.22 -1.09
C GLY A 221 -17.66 4.18 0.04
N ASN A 222 -17.70 5.48 -0.23
CA ASN A 222 -17.57 6.54 0.76
C ASN A 222 -18.86 7.38 0.78
N PRO A 223 -19.25 8.00 1.91
CA PRO A 223 -20.41 8.89 1.97
C PRO A 223 -20.16 10.28 1.32
N ILE A 224 -19.38 10.35 0.23
CA ILE A 224 -19.02 11.60 -0.45
C ILE A 224 -20.26 12.26 -1.03
N THR A 225 -20.54 13.51 -0.68
CA THR A 225 -21.75 14.22 -1.13
C THR A 225 -21.53 15.11 -2.36
N ASN A 226 -20.29 15.57 -2.58
CA ASN A 226 -19.97 16.55 -3.62
C ASN A 226 -18.85 16.06 -4.54
N TRP A 227 -18.91 16.47 -5.80
CA TRP A 227 -17.83 16.28 -6.76
C TRP A 227 -16.55 17.03 -6.30
N PRO A 228 -15.33 16.50 -6.52
CA PRO A 228 -14.09 17.24 -6.29
C PRO A 228 -14.08 18.47 -7.22
N GLY A 229 -14.15 19.68 -6.65
CA GLY A 229 -14.53 20.93 -7.33
C GLY A 229 -13.83 21.29 -8.65
N ASN A 230 -14.19 22.43 -9.25
CA ASN A 230 -13.82 22.77 -10.64
C ASN A 230 -12.31 22.75 -10.96
N ALA A 231 -11.44 22.95 -9.97
CA ALA A 231 -9.99 22.80 -10.15
C ALA A 231 -9.61 21.37 -10.59
N PHE A 232 -10.30 20.35 -10.07
CA PHE A 232 -10.08 18.95 -10.45
C PHE A 232 -10.44 18.71 -11.91
N ILE A 233 -11.58 19.23 -12.36
CA ILE A 233 -12.03 19.15 -13.76
C ILE A 233 -11.02 19.87 -14.65
N THR A 234 -10.66 21.11 -14.30
CA THR A 234 -9.75 21.96 -15.09
C THR A 234 -8.41 21.28 -15.33
N THR A 235 -7.83 20.65 -14.31
CA THR A 235 -6.56 19.92 -14.41
C THR A 235 -6.65 18.69 -15.30
N HIS A 236 -7.70 17.89 -15.12
CA HIS A 236 -7.76 16.56 -15.73
C HIS A 236 -8.55 16.52 -17.04
N LYS A 237 -9.09 17.65 -17.52
CA LYS A 237 -9.96 17.70 -18.70
C LYS A 237 -9.34 17.14 -20.00
N GLN A 238 -8.00 17.09 -20.06
CA GLN A 238 -7.23 16.53 -21.18
C GLN A 238 -6.56 15.18 -20.85
N SER A 239 -6.74 14.65 -19.64
CA SER A 239 -6.14 13.38 -19.24
C SER A 239 -7.11 12.20 -19.42
N ASN A 240 -6.54 11.00 -19.57
CA ASN A 240 -7.27 9.72 -19.59
C ASN A 240 -7.67 9.24 -18.18
N LEU A 241 -7.93 10.17 -17.25
CA LEU A 241 -8.20 9.83 -15.84
C LEU A 241 -9.37 8.82 -15.74
N ARG A 242 -9.16 7.76 -14.97
CA ARG A 242 -10.20 6.81 -14.58
C ARG A 242 -10.67 7.14 -13.17
N ILE A 243 -11.98 7.28 -12.99
CA ILE A 243 -12.58 7.66 -11.72
C ILE A 243 -13.65 6.64 -11.34
N ASN A 244 -13.57 6.12 -10.13
CA ASN A 244 -14.62 5.30 -9.52
C ASN A 244 -15.21 6.01 -8.30
N LEU A 245 -16.44 6.51 -8.45
CA LEU A 245 -17.27 7.15 -7.44
C LEU A 245 -18.57 6.37 -7.18
N ALA A 246 -18.61 5.08 -7.54
CA ALA A 246 -19.74 4.21 -7.27
C ALA A 246 -20.05 4.16 -5.77
N CYS A 247 -21.32 3.96 -5.41
CA CYS A 247 -21.72 3.83 -4.01
C CYS A 247 -21.34 5.07 -3.16
N THR A 248 -21.32 6.26 -3.75
CA THR A 248 -21.20 7.55 -3.05
C THR A 248 -22.57 8.20 -2.85
N LYS A 249 -22.61 9.37 -2.20
CA LYS A 249 -23.81 10.21 -2.04
C LYS A 249 -23.84 11.40 -3.01
N ILE A 250 -23.00 11.38 -4.05
CA ILE A 250 -23.02 12.39 -5.11
C ILE A 250 -24.30 12.19 -5.92
N THR A 251 -25.19 13.18 -5.90
CA THR A 251 -26.47 13.14 -6.62
C THR A 251 -26.41 13.86 -7.97
N GLN A 252 -25.39 14.69 -8.19
CA GLN A 252 -25.24 15.48 -9.42
C GLN A 252 -23.77 15.53 -9.85
N ILE A 253 -23.56 15.34 -11.15
CA ILE A 253 -22.28 15.58 -11.79
C ILE A 253 -22.27 17.04 -12.30
N PRO A 254 -21.21 17.83 -12.04
CA PRO A 254 -21.11 19.20 -12.56
C PRO A 254 -21.20 19.25 -14.09
N ALA A 255 -21.85 20.28 -14.64
CA ALA A 255 -22.01 20.44 -16.09
C ALA A 255 -20.64 20.54 -16.80
N GLU A 256 -19.64 21.08 -16.12
CA GLU A 256 -18.24 21.21 -16.55
C GLU A 256 -17.59 19.85 -16.84
N VAL A 257 -18.01 18.78 -16.15
CA VAL A 257 -17.52 17.42 -16.47
C VAL A 257 -17.95 17.05 -17.89
N SER A 258 -19.19 17.36 -18.26
CA SER A 258 -19.72 17.05 -19.60
C SER A 258 -19.23 18.01 -20.69
N SER A 259 -18.99 19.28 -20.36
CA SER A 259 -18.61 20.31 -21.34
C SER A 259 -17.10 20.46 -21.53
N GLU A 260 -16.30 20.23 -20.49
CA GLU A 260 -14.85 20.44 -20.53
C GLU A 260 -14.06 19.14 -20.62
N TRP A 261 -14.52 18.05 -20.01
CA TRP A 261 -13.73 16.82 -19.86
C TRP A 261 -13.79 15.94 -21.12
N LYS A 262 -12.91 16.24 -22.08
CA LYS A 262 -12.96 15.64 -23.42
C LYS A 262 -12.61 14.15 -23.44
N ILE A 263 -11.72 13.71 -22.55
CA ILE A 263 -11.05 12.39 -22.60
C ILE A 263 -11.34 11.53 -21.36
N LEU A 264 -12.45 11.77 -20.68
CA LEU A 264 -12.86 10.91 -19.58
C LEU A 264 -13.18 9.51 -20.13
N THR A 265 -12.38 8.51 -19.77
CA THR A 265 -12.50 7.16 -20.35
C THR A 265 -13.36 6.22 -19.51
N HIS A 266 -13.32 6.39 -18.19
CA HIS A 266 -14.03 5.55 -17.24
C HIS A 266 -14.49 6.42 -16.07
N LEU A 267 -15.80 6.64 -15.97
CA LEU A 267 -16.45 7.18 -14.79
C LEU A 267 -17.46 6.17 -14.30
N ASN A 268 -17.13 5.48 -13.20
CA ASN A 268 -18.10 4.64 -12.54
C ASN A 268 -18.83 5.48 -11.48
N TRP A 269 -20.10 5.79 -11.75
CA TRP A 269 -21.00 6.46 -10.84
C TRP A 269 -22.33 5.71 -10.84
N THR A 270 -22.65 5.06 -9.73
CA THR A 270 -23.92 4.37 -9.53
C THR A 270 -24.45 4.75 -8.15
N GLU A 271 -25.67 5.26 -8.10
CA GLU A 271 -26.41 5.41 -6.84
C GLU A 271 -26.55 4.04 -6.18
N ASN A 272 -26.36 3.98 -4.87
CA ASN A 272 -26.64 2.77 -4.10
C ASN A 272 -28.11 2.37 -4.26
N ASP A 273 -28.34 1.07 -4.39
CA ASP A 273 -29.62 0.38 -4.60
C ASP A 273 -30.21 0.46 -6.02
N THR A 274 -29.76 -0.45 -6.88
CA THR A 274 -30.63 -1.53 -7.38
C THR A 274 -29.83 -2.54 -8.19
N LYS A 275 -30.14 -3.82 -7.99
CA LYS A 275 -29.89 -4.86 -8.99
C LYS A 275 -30.52 -4.40 -10.31
N SER A 276 -29.72 -3.86 -11.21
CA SER A 276 -30.05 -3.82 -12.63
C SER A 276 -28.76 -4.00 -13.42
N GLU A 277 -28.68 -5.17 -14.07
CA GLU A 277 -27.89 -5.32 -15.28
C GLU A 277 -28.36 -4.21 -16.24
N GLY A 278 -27.64 -3.08 -16.31
CA GLY A 278 -28.10 -1.95 -17.13
C GLY A 278 -27.38 -0.62 -16.99
N ASN A 279 -26.83 -0.25 -15.83
CA ASN A 279 -26.27 1.10 -15.62
C ASN A 279 -24.74 1.14 -15.50
N LEU A 280 -24.06 0.44 -16.41
CA LEU A 280 -22.68 0.77 -16.75
C LEU A 280 -22.73 1.98 -17.69
N LEU A 281 -22.74 3.19 -17.12
CA LEU A 281 -22.33 4.39 -17.85
C LEU A 281 -20.81 4.32 -18.03
N ILE A 282 -20.38 3.42 -18.92
CA ILE A 282 -19.07 3.52 -19.54
C ILE A 282 -19.16 4.77 -20.41
N LEU A 283 -18.71 5.91 -19.90
CA LEU A 283 -18.39 7.06 -20.73
C LEU A 283 -17.11 6.73 -21.53
N SER A 284 -17.16 5.71 -22.39
CA SER A 284 -16.09 5.44 -23.35
C SER A 284 -16.38 6.25 -24.60
N GLY A 285 -15.70 7.40 -24.70
CA GLY A 285 -15.60 8.20 -25.92
C GLY A 285 -16.75 9.19 -26.08
N THR A 286 -16.48 10.48 -25.85
CA THR A 286 -17.36 11.57 -26.31
C THR A 286 -17.60 11.46 -27.82
N PRO A 287 -18.81 11.73 -28.34
CA PRO A 287 -19.60 12.94 -28.08
C PRO A 287 -21.06 12.68 -27.68
N CYS A 288 -21.62 13.55 -26.82
CA CYS A 288 -23.05 13.74 -26.53
C CYS A 288 -24.01 12.68 -27.12
N ALA A 289 -24.38 11.67 -26.33
CA ALA A 289 -25.52 10.82 -26.66
C ALA A 289 -26.67 11.10 -25.68
N ASN A 290 -27.34 12.22 -25.95
CA ASN A 290 -28.77 12.45 -25.85
C ASN A 290 -29.56 11.95 -24.62
N THR A 291 -30.24 12.91 -23.99
CA THR A 291 -31.42 12.77 -23.10
C THR A 291 -31.19 12.50 -21.61
N LEU A 292 -30.68 13.52 -20.91
CA LEU A 292 -31.30 13.93 -19.65
C LEU A 292 -32.68 14.53 -19.95
N LYS A 293 -33.67 13.69 -20.25
CA LYS A 293 -35.11 14.03 -20.27
C LYS A 293 -35.94 12.80 -19.89
N LYS A 294 -36.10 12.55 -18.59
CA LYS A 294 -37.33 12.72 -17.82
C LYS A 294 -37.12 12.28 -16.39
#